data_AF-A0A3M1E4M3-F1
#
_entry.id   AF-A0A3M1E4M3-F1
#
_cell.length_a   1.000
_cell.length_b   1.000
_cell.length_c   1.000
_cell.angle_alpha   90.00
_cell.angle_beta   90.00
_cell.angle_gamma   90.00
#
_symmetry.space_group_name_H-M   'P 1'
#
loop_
_entity.id
_entity.type
_entity.pdbx_description
1 polymer ?
#
loop_
_entity_poly.entity_id
_entity_poly.type
_entity_poly.pdbx_seq_one_letter_code
_entity_poly.pdbx_strand_id
1 'polypeptide(L)' 'MLRYCGWCGTYLGANRAQGYQIAVNLCAIDTTGICPACLKQMQGLLADCARDRDHPPDSAIFAGDS' A
#
# COMPACT_ATOMS: atom_id res chain seq x y z
N MET A 1 -6.05 17.91 11.65
CA MET A 1 -5.07 16.83 11.39
C MET A 1 -4.74 16.83 9.91
N LEU A 2 -3.47 17.00 9.53
CA LEU A 2 -3.04 16.99 8.13
C LEU A 2 -2.85 15.54 7.68
N ARG A 3 -3.33 15.20 6.49
CA ARG A 3 -3.23 13.85 5.92
C ARG A 3 -2.19 13.83 4.82
N TYR A 4 -1.33 12.83 4.89
CA TYR A 4 -0.32 12.58 3.87
C TYR A 4 -0.38 11.12 3.47
N CYS A 5 0.00 10.84 2.23
CA CYS A 5 0.15 9.47 1.76
C CYS A 5 1.32 8.82 2.52
N GLY A 6 1.06 7.72 3.24
CA GLY A 6 2.09 6.98 3.96
C GLY A 6 3.17 6.36 3.06
N TRP A 7 2.91 6.25 1.76
CA TRP A 7 3.86 5.70 0.79
C TRP A 7 4.71 6.79 0.13
N CYS A 8 4.08 7.76 -0.53
CA CYS A 8 4.78 8.75 -1.36
C CYS A 8 4.85 10.15 -0.72
N GLY A 9 4.26 10.35 0.45
CA GLY A 9 4.26 11.65 1.14
C GLY A 9 3.41 12.73 0.47
N THR A 10 2.61 12.40 -0.55
CA THR A 10 1.73 13.38 -1.18
C THR A 10 0.65 13.86 -0.21
N TYR A 11 0.40 15.16 -0.19
CA TYR A 11 -0.65 15.75 0.63
C TYR A 11 -2.04 15.28 0.19
N LEU A 12 -2.80 14.69 1.12
CA LEU A 12 -4.14 14.13 0.89
C LEU A 12 -5.26 15.04 1.38
N GLY A 13 -4.92 16.20 1.97
CA GLY A 13 -5.87 17.15 2.55
C GLY A 13 -5.79 17.19 4.06
N ALA A 14 -6.73 17.90 4.68
CA ALA A 14 -6.85 18.01 6.12
C ALA A 14 -8.20 17.47 6.57
N ASN A 15 -8.21 16.61 7.59
CA ASN A 15 -9.46 16.28 8.26
C ASN A 15 -9.87 17.46 9.16
N ARG A 16 -11.11 17.93 8.98
CA ARG A 16 -11.82 18.73 9.99
C ARG A 16 -12.20 17.75 11.11
N ALA A 17 -11.44 17.73 12.19
CA ALA A 17 -11.77 16.86 13.32
C ALA A 17 -13.08 17.35 13.97
N GLN A 18 -14.07 16.46 14.12
CA GLN A 18 -15.29 16.68 14.92
C GLN A 18 -15.08 16.32 16.41
N GLY A 19 -13.84 16.32 16.89
CA GLY A 19 -13.49 15.97 18.26
C GLY A 19 -12.27 16.75 18.73
N TYR A 20 -12.25 17.06 20.02
CA TYR A 20 -11.19 17.77 20.71
C TYR A 20 -9.83 17.08 20.47
N GLN A 21 -8.87 17.81 19.90
CA GLN A 21 -7.48 17.36 19.90
C GLN A 21 -6.99 17.41 21.36
N ILE A 22 -6.79 16.25 21.99
CA ILE A 22 -6.30 16.12 23.38
C ILE A 22 -4.88 16.74 23.55
N ALA A 23 -4.17 16.97 22.45
CA ALA A 23 -2.87 17.64 22.44
C ALA A 23 -2.92 18.92 21.60
N VAL A 24 -3.01 20.06 22.27
CA VAL A 24 -3.16 21.42 21.69
C VAL A 24 -1.92 21.87 20.89
N ASN A 25 -0.77 21.17 21.02
CA ASN A 25 0.50 21.55 20.41
C ASN A 25 1.16 20.47 19.53
N LEU A 26 0.45 19.40 19.20
CA LEU A 26 0.97 18.37 18.27
C LEU A 26 0.26 18.50 16.93
N CYS A 27 1.02 18.90 15.91
CA CYS A 27 0.64 18.72 14.51
C CYS A 27 0.57 17.22 14.23
N ALA A 28 -0.56 16.60 14.57
CA ALA A 28 -0.79 15.21 14.26
C ALA A 28 -0.86 15.06 12.72
N ILE A 29 0.14 14.39 12.17
CA ILE A 29 0.20 13.99 10.78
C ILE A 29 -0.42 12.61 10.70
N ASP A 30 -1.51 12.49 9.98
CA ASP A 30 -2.13 11.21 9.66
C ASP A 30 -1.47 10.65 8.40
N THR A 31 -0.64 9.63 8.58
CA THR A 31 0.04 8.90 7.50
C THR A 31 -0.63 7.55 7.20
N THR A 32 -1.81 7.25 7.77
CA THR A 32 -2.48 5.97 7.51
C THR A 32 -3.20 5.94 6.15
N GLY A 33 -3.31 7.08 5.46
CA GLY A 33 -3.90 7.18 4.14
C GLY A 33 -2.94 6.76 3.02
N ILE A 34 -3.46 6.09 2.00
CA ILE A 34 -2.74 5.82 0.74
C ILE A 34 -3.42 6.60 -0.39
N CYS A 35 -2.65 7.30 -1.22
CA CYS A 35 -3.21 8.03 -2.35
C CYS A 35 -3.70 7.06 -3.44
N PRO A 36 -4.69 7.43 -4.27
CA PRO A 36 -5.24 6.55 -5.30
C PRO A 36 -4.18 6.04 -6.30
N ALA A 37 -3.14 6.83 -6.57
CA ALA A 37 -2.03 6.43 -7.44
C ALA A 37 -1.20 5.29 -6.83
N CYS A 38 -0.75 5.45 -5.58
CA CYS A 38 -0.02 4.40 -4.87
C CYS A 38 -0.88 3.15 -4.65
N LEU A 39 -2.18 3.31 -4.39
CA LEU A 39 -3.09 2.18 -4.24
C LEU A 39 -3.18 1.33 -5.52
N LYS A 40 -3.30 1.97 -6.70
CA LYS A 40 -3.29 1.26 -7.99
C LYS A 40 -1.97 0.51 -8.22
N GLN A 41 -0.85 1.11 -7.85
CA GLN A 41 0.46 0.48 -7.99
C GLN A 41 0.58 -0.76 -7.09
N MET A 42 0.11 -0.67 -5.83
CA MET A 42 0.06 -1.82 -4.93
C MET A 42 -0.83 -2.94 -5.47
N GLN A 43 -1.98 -2.62 -6.05
CA GLN A 43 -2.87 -3.61 -6.66
C GLN A 43 -2.20 -4.34 -7.84
N GLY A 44 -1.42 -3.63 -8.66
CA GLY A 44 -0.62 -4.24 -9.73
C GLY A 44 0.41 -5.22 -9.18
N LEU A 45 1.20 -4.81 -8.19
CA LEU A 45 2.21 -5.66 -7.55
C LEU A 45 1.59 -6.92 -6.91
N LEU A 46 0.42 -6.78 -6.27
CA LEU A 46 -0.31 -7.92 -5.71
C LEU A 46 -0.79 -8.89 -6.78
N ALA A 47 -1.25 -8.39 -7.93
CA ALA A 47 -1.66 -9.22 -9.05
C ALA A 47 -0.46 -9.95 -9.68
N ASP A 48 0.71 -9.31 -9.73
CA ASP A 48 1.95 -9.92 -10.20
C ASP A 48 2.41 -11.04 -9.26
N CYS A 49 2.44 -10.79 -7.95
CA CYS A 49 2.76 -11.83 -6.96
C CYS A 49 1.77 -13.00 -6.99
N ALA A 50 0.48 -12.75 -7.25
CA ALA A 50 -0.51 -13.81 -7.40
C ALA A 50 -0.25 -14.65 -8.65
N ARG A 51 0.15 -14.03 -9.77
CA ARG A 51 0.52 -14.75 -11.00
C ARG A 51 1.77 -15.59 -10.84
N ASP A 52 2.80 -15.08 -10.16
CA ASP A 52 4.04 -15.82 -9.90
C ASP A 52 3.79 -17.05 -9.01
N ARG A 53 2.85 -16.96 -8.06
CA ARG A 53 2.46 -18.10 -7.23
C ARG A 53 1.79 -19.21 -8.04
N ASP A 54 0.99 -18.83 -9.03
CA ASP A 54 0.25 -19.78 -9.87
C ASP A 54 1.11 -20.32 -11.03
N HIS A 55 2.34 -19.82 -11.21
CA HIS A 55 3.31 -20.42 -12.11
C HIS A 55 3.83 -21.73 -11.49
N PRO A 56 3.57 -22.90 -12.09
CA PRO A 56 4.16 -24.14 -11.62
C PRO A 56 5.69 -23.98 -11.70
N PRO A 57 6.46 -24.47 -10.70
CA PRO A 57 7.91 -24.46 -10.82
C PRO A 57 8.28 -25.28 -12.06
N ASP A 58 9.15 -24.72 -12.91
CA ASP A 58 9.73 -25.34 -14.13
C ASP A 58 10.43 -26.71 -13.88
N SER A 59 10.37 -27.25 -12.67
CA SER A 59 10.90 -28.56 -12.28
C SER A 59 10.21 -29.77 -12.92
N ALA A 60 9.16 -29.59 -13.74
CA ALA A 60 8.54 -30.70 -14.49
C ALA A 60 9.38 -31.18 -15.70
N ILE A 61 10.47 -30.47 -16.05
CA ILE A 61 11.28 -30.78 -17.25
C ILE A 61 12.23 -31.98 -17.03
N PHE A 62 12.52 -32.40 -15.78
CA PHE A 62 13.46 -33.50 -15.50
C PHE A 62 12.81 -34.84 -15.12
N ALA A 63 11.49 -34.98 -15.26
CA ALA A 63 10.80 -36.25 -15.02
C ALA A 63 10.73 -37.08 -16.31
N GLY A 64 11.87 -37.57 -16.79
CA GLY A 64 11.91 -38.62 -17.82
C GLY A 64 13.00 -38.43 -18.86
N ASP A 65 14.16 -39.03 -18.61
CA ASP A 65 14.86 -39.83 -19.61
C ASP A 65 15.78 -40.79 -18.83
N SER A 66 15.32 -42.04 -18.73
CA SER A 66 16.08 -43.21 -18.27
C SER A 66 16.50 -44.03 -19.48
#